data_AF-A0A7S1QQ21-F1
#
_entry.id   AF-A0A7S1QQ21-F1
#
_cell.length_a   1.000
_cell.length_b   1.000
_cell.length_c   1.000
_cell.angle_alpha   90.00
_cell.angle_beta   90.00
_cell.angle_gamma   90.00
#
_symmetry.space_group_name_H-M   'P 1'
#
loop_
_entity.id
_entity.type
_entity.pdbx_description
1 polymer ?
#
loop_
_entity_poly.entity_id
_entity_poly.type
_entity_poly.pdbx_seq_one_letter_code
_entity_poly.pdbx_strand_id
1 'polypeptide(L)'
;QNLKDKGHKAVLTVTPASLREASLHLGEVPETSYKPGSLAWADVQPLDPGTGAVGSKRSFWVVPGGVAIVKRKPAHVRFLVDTGTNQALLVPPKYYASIVSSLLPNDVFGRLCEARGAVVLCDCSVTEAELKPLRIYLGDRSFSLTATELFAKVHPHDKEVCLLQVRPNPLTQSVLGS
;
A
#
# COMPACT_ATOMS: atom_id res chain seq x y z
N GLN A 1 3.44 31.82 1.54
CA GLN A 1 4.75 32.11 0.91
C GLN A 1 5.28 30.83 0.27
N ASN A 2 5.77 30.89 -0.97
CA ASN A 2 6.21 29.71 -1.73
C ASN A 2 7.65 29.35 -1.36
N LEU A 3 7.92 28.07 -1.07
CA LEU A 3 9.24 27.57 -0.67
C LEU A 3 10.30 27.76 -1.76
N LYS A 4 9.89 27.71 -3.03
CA LYS A 4 10.79 27.94 -4.17
C LYS A 4 11.33 29.37 -4.20
N ASP A 5 10.52 30.33 -3.77
CA ASP A 5 10.90 31.76 -3.76
C ASP A 5 12.01 32.04 -2.72
N LYS A 6 12.25 31.12 -1.79
CA LYS A 6 13.33 31.18 -0.80
C LYS A 6 14.57 30.34 -1.17
N GLY A 7 14.62 29.79 -2.39
CA GLY A 7 15.75 28.97 -2.85
C GLY A 7 15.77 27.54 -2.28
N HIS A 8 14.74 27.13 -1.53
CA HIS A 8 14.62 25.76 -1.05
C HIS A 8 14.06 24.83 -2.14
N LYS A 9 14.57 23.59 -2.19
CA LYS A 9 13.96 22.56 -3.04
C LYS A 9 12.53 22.30 -2.53
N ALA A 10 11.58 22.18 -3.45
CA ALA A 10 10.19 21.84 -3.10
C ALA A 10 10.04 20.32 -2.92
N VAL A 11 10.76 19.77 -1.94
CA VAL A 11 10.76 18.35 -1.59
C VAL A 11 10.15 18.20 -0.19
N LEU A 12 9.27 17.22 -0.05
CA LEU A 12 8.66 16.82 1.21
C LEU A 12 8.99 15.35 1.43
N THR A 13 9.55 15.01 2.59
CA THR A 13 9.92 13.64 2.95
C THR A 13 9.23 13.24 4.24
N VAL A 14 8.50 12.13 4.22
CA VAL A 14 7.90 11.51 5.41
C VAL A 14 8.74 10.29 5.78
N THR A 15 9.33 10.29 6.98
CA THR A 15 10.10 9.14 7.48
C THR A 15 9.37 8.53 8.67
N PRO A 16 8.87 7.28 8.59
CA PRO A 16 8.42 6.57 9.77
C PRO A 16 9.64 6.18 10.63
N ALA A 17 9.64 6.58 11.91
CA ALA A 17 10.69 6.25 12.86
C ALA A 17 10.32 5.03 13.72
N SER A 18 9.03 4.90 14.07
CA SER A 18 8.47 3.76 14.79
C SER A 18 6.97 3.62 14.51
N LEU A 19 6.30 2.63 15.12
CA LEU A 19 4.84 2.48 15.04
C LEU A 19 4.06 3.71 15.56
N ARG A 20 4.69 4.59 16.35
CA ARG A 20 4.04 5.77 16.96
C ARG A 20 4.74 7.08 16.64
N GLU A 21 5.79 7.06 15.84
CA GLU A 21 6.63 8.22 15.59
C GLU A 21 6.98 8.31 14.11
N ALA A 22 6.82 9.51 13.55
CA ALA A 22 7.22 9.83 12.19
C ALA A 22 7.69 11.28 12.15
N SER A 23 8.60 11.58 11.22
CA SER A 23 9.08 12.93 10.95
C SER A 23 8.69 13.39 9.55
N LEU A 24 8.53 14.71 9.42
CA LEU A 24 8.29 15.39 8.15
C LEU A 24 9.44 16.37 7.89
N HIS A 25 10.14 16.19 6.77
CA HIS A 25 11.25 17.05 6.37
C HIS A 25 10.88 17.84 5.12
N LEU A 26 11.32 19.10 5.06
CA LEU A 26 11.11 20.01 3.93
C LEU A 26 12.47 20.37 3.33
N GLY A 27 12.60 20.29 2.01
CA GLY A 27 13.79 20.72 1.27
C GLY A 27 14.78 19.62 0.93
N GLU A 28 14.73 18.47 1.61
CA GLU A 28 15.69 17.39 1.41
C GLU A 28 15.13 16.02 1.77
N VAL A 29 15.85 14.99 1.33
CA VAL A 29 15.64 13.59 1.73
C VAL A 29 16.79 13.26 2.69
N PRO A 30 16.53 13.09 4.00
CA PRO A 30 17.60 12.83 4.97
C PRO A 30 18.31 11.51 4.64
N GLU A 31 19.63 11.55 4.47
CA GLU A 31 20.43 10.39 4.07
C GLU A 31 20.39 9.25 5.11
N THR A 32 20.12 9.57 6.36
CA THR A 32 19.96 8.60 7.45
C THR A 32 18.62 7.84 7.40
N SER A 33 17.65 8.29 6.59
CA SER A 33 16.31 7.70 6.49
C SER A 33 16.22 6.53 5.51
N TYR A 34 17.28 6.21 4.77
CA TYR A 34 17.26 5.15 3.76
C TYR A 34 18.64 4.48 3.57
N LYS A 35 18.67 3.31 2.93
CA LYS A 35 19.93 2.63 2.62
C LYS A 35 20.55 3.24 1.35
N PRO A 36 21.88 3.45 1.30
CA PRO A 36 22.53 3.94 0.08
C PRO A 36 22.14 3.10 -1.14
N GLY A 37 21.72 3.77 -2.22
CA GLY A 37 21.28 3.13 -3.44
C GLY A 37 19.94 2.38 -3.34
N SER A 38 19.09 2.63 -2.33
CA SER A 38 17.74 2.06 -2.25
C SER A 38 16.62 3.03 -2.66
N LEU A 39 16.92 4.31 -2.86
CA LEU A 39 15.94 5.31 -3.29
C LEU A 39 15.55 5.08 -4.76
N ALA A 40 14.26 5.19 -5.06
CA ALA A 40 13.73 5.22 -6.43
C ALA A 40 12.81 6.42 -6.61
N TRP A 41 12.84 6.99 -7.81
CA TRP A 41 11.96 8.06 -8.23
C TRP A 41 10.92 7.51 -9.21
N ALA A 42 9.67 7.95 -9.05
CA ALA A 42 8.59 7.61 -9.97
C ALA A 42 7.91 8.88 -10.43
N ASP A 43 7.61 8.96 -11.73
CA ASP A 43 6.90 10.10 -12.29
C ASP A 43 5.44 10.09 -11.86
N VAL A 44 4.99 11.21 -11.32
CA VAL A 44 3.58 11.40 -10.95
C VAL A 44 2.72 11.67 -12.18
N GLN A 45 1.55 11.04 -12.21
CA GLN A 45 0.52 11.24 -13.24
C GLN A 45 -0.59 12.17 -12.75
N PRO A 46 -1.16 12.99 -13.65
CA PRO A 46 -2.38 13.73 -13.37
C PRO A 46 -3.56 12.81 -13.02
N LEU A 47 -4.40 13.25 -12.09
CA LEU A 47 -5.64 12.58 -11.72
C LEU A 47 -6.78 13.59 -11.73
N ASP A 48 -7.88 13.23 -12.38
CA ASP A 48 -9.15 13.93 -12.20
C ASP A 48 -9.81 13.43 -10.90
N PRO A 49 -9.93 14.29 -9.86
CA PRO A 49 -10.51 13.90 -8.58
C PRO A 49 -11.99 13.50 -8.68
N GLY A 50 -12.74 14.02 -9.66
CA GLY A 50 -14.17 13.75 -9.81
C GLY A 50 -14.45 12.39 -10.44
N THR A 51 -13.56 11.91 -11.29
CA THR A 51 -13.77 10.69 -12.09
C THR A 51 -12.80 9.55 -11.77
N GLY A 52 -11.68 9.84 -11.11
CA GLY A 52 -10.57 8.88 -10.92
C GLY A 52 -9.82 8.53 -12.22
N ALA A 53 -10.15 9.19 -13.33
CA ALA A 53 -9.48 9.05 -14.61
C ALA A 53 -8.19 9.89 -14.67
N VAL A 54 -7.44 9.76 -15.77
CA VAL A 54 -6.28 10.62 -16.02
C VAL A 54 -6.78 12.05 -16.22
N GLY A 55 -6.31 12.97 -15.38
CA GLY A 55 -6.70 14.38 -15.42
C GLY A 55 -5.77 15.25 -16.28
N SER A 56 -5.99 16.56 -16.24
CA SER A 56 -5.09 17.56 -16.86
C SER A 56 -4.16 18.26 -15.86
N LYS A 57 -4.40 18.09 -14.55
CA LYS A 57 -3.63 18.71 -13.46
C LYS A 57 -3.15 17.68 -12.45
N ARG A 58 -1.99 17.95 -11.85
CA ARG A 58 -1.48 17.18 -10.70
C ARG A 58 -2.25 17.61 -9.45
N SER A 59 -2.95 16.67 -8.82
CA SER A 59 -3.82 16.89 -7.66
C SER A 59 -3.43 15.99 -6.49
N PHE A 60 -3.14 14.72 -6.79
CA PHE A 60 -2.66 13.72 -5.84
C PHE A 60 -1.33 13.12 -6.29
N TRP A 61 -0.63 12.44 -5.39
CA TRP A 61 0.54 11.63 -5.72
C TRP A 61 0.10 10.29 -6.31
N VAL A 62 -0.30 10.34 -7.58
CA VAL A 62 -0.63 9.14 -8.35
C VAL A 62 0.57 8.73 -9.15
N VAL A 63 1.00 7.48 -8.99
CA VAL A 63 2.16 6.93 -9.69
C VAL A 63 1.76 5.66 -10.46
N PRO A 64 2.16 5.53 -11.74
CA PRO A 64 2.01 4.28 -12.45
C PRO A 64 2.97 3.25 -11.87
N GLY A 65 2.57 1.99 -11.90
CA GLY A 65 3.38 0.93 -11.34
C GLY A 65 2.87 -0.45 -11.68
N GLY A 66 3.29 -1.41 -10.88
CA GLY A 66 2.88 -2.80 -11.02
C GLY A 66 2.63 -3.47 -9.68
N VAL A 67 1.73 -4.45 -9.67
CA VAL A 67 1.51 -5.31 -8.50
C VAL A 67 1.67 -6.77 -8.91
N ALA A 68 2.38 -7.55 -8.09
CA ALA A 68 2.56 -8.98 -8.30
C ALA A 68 2.61 -9.73 -6.97
N ILE A 69 2.02 -10.91 -6.93
CA ILE A 69 2.14 -11.83 -5.79
C ILE A 69 2.79 -13.12 -6.32
N VAL A 70 1.98 -13.96 -6.97
CA VAL A 70 2.42 -15.24 -7.55
C VAL A 70 3.06 -15.08 -8.94
N LYS A 71 2.51 -14.20 -9.79
CA LYS A 71 2.95 -14.07 -11.19
C LYS A 71 4.32 -13.42 -11.30
N ARG A 72 5.16 -13.89 -12.23
CA ARG A 72 6.47 -13.26 -12.51
C ARG A 72 6.32 -11.84 -13.06
N LYS A 73 5.41 -11.65 -14.03
CA LYS A 73 5.12 -10.34 -14.60
C LYS A 73 4.08 -9.60 -13.73
N PRO A 74 4.33 -8.35 -13.33
CA PRO A 74 3.36 -7.56 -12.57
C PRO A 74 2.16 -7.15 -13.43
N ALA A 75 1.00 -7.07 -12.80
CA ALA A 75 -0.17 -6.42 -13.39
C ALA A 75 0.03 -4.90 -13.32
N HIS A 76 -0.15 -4.21 -14.45
CA HIS A 76 0.00 -2.76 -14.50
C HIS A 76 -1.17 -2.07 -13.77
N VAL A 77 -0.85 -1.15 -12.88
CA VAL A 77 -1.82 -0.43 -12.03
C VAL A 77 -1.35 1.00 -11.79
N ARG A 78 -2.24 1.83 -11.23
CA ARG A 78 -1.91 3.15 -10.69
C ARG A 78 -2.06 3.09 -9.18
N PHE A 79 -1.09 3.65 -8.45
CA PHE A 79 -1.15 3.81 -7.00
C PHE A 79 -1.43 5.26 -6.66
N LEU A 80 -2.35 5.49 -5.75
CA LEU A 80 -2.48 6.77 -5.05
C LEU A 80 -1.72 6.61 -3.73
N VAL A 81 -0.70 7.44 -3.50
CA VAL A 81 0.08 7.43 -2.26
C VAL A 81 -0.62 8.31 -1.25
N ASP A 82 -1.09 7.70 -0.16
CA ASP A 82 -1.82 8.37 0.92
C ASP A 82 -1.24 7.97 2.27
N THR A 83 -0.68 8.95 2.99
CA THR A 83 -0.15 8.76 4.35
C THR A 83 -1.23 8.83 5.43
N GLY A 84 -2.47 9.18 5.07
CA GLY A 84 -3.63 9.22 5.97
C GLY A 84 -4.37 7.89 6.10
N THR A 85 -4.03 6.89 5.29
CA THR A 85 -4.61 5.54 5.35
C THR A 85 -3.80 4.64 6.28
N ASN A 86 -4.49 3.92 7.18
CA ASN A 86 -3.86 3.01 8.15
C ASN A 86 -3.76 1.56 7.65
N GLN A 87 -4.10 1.30 6.38
CA GLN A 87 -3.91 0.01 5.71
C GLN A 87 -2.62 0.03 4.88
N ALA A 88 -1.99 -1.13 4.73
CA ALA A 88 -0.86 -1.31 3.82
C ALA A 88 -1.27 -1.13 2.36
N LEU A 89 -2.47 -1.61 1.98
CA LEU A 89 -2.97 -1.44 0.62
C LEU A 89 -4.50 -1.44 0.56
N LEU A 90 -5.05 -0.46 -0.15
CA LEU A 90 -6.45 -0.45 -0.59
C LEU A 90 -6.54 -0.89 -2.05
N VAL A 91 -7.39 -1.85 -2.34
CA VAL A 91 -7.51 -2.45 -3.68
C VAL A 91 -8.92 -2.31 -4.24
N PRO A 92 -9.11 -2.23 -5.58
CA PRO A 92 -10.45 -2.21 -6.14
C PRO A 92 -11.25 -3.47 -5.72
N PRO A 93 -12.49 -3.33 -5.22
CA PRO A 93 -13.30 -4.44 -4.70
C PRO A 93 -13.45 -5.61 -5.67
N LYS A 94 -13.59 -5.32 -6.97
CA LYS A 94 -13.65 -6.36 -8.02
C LYS A 94 -12.42 -7.27 -8.09
N TYR A 95 -11.28 -6.83 -7.57
CA TYR A 95 -10.05 -7.63 -7.52
C TYR A 95 -9.74 -8.18 -6.13
N TYR A 96 -10.49 -7.78 -5.09
CA TYR A 96 -10.16 -8.10 -3.70
C TYR A 96 -10.07 -9.60 -3.45
N ALA A 97 -11.08 -10.38 -3.87
CA ALA A 97 -11.09 -11.83 -3.69
C ALA A 97 -9.90 -12.53 -4.39
N SER A 98 -9.54 -12.07 -5.60
CA SER A 98 -8.39 -12.63 -6.33
C SER A 98 -7.05 -12.26 -5.67
N ILE A 99 -6.95 -11.07 -5.08
CA ILE A 99 -5.77 -10.65 -4.34
C ILE A 99 -5.63 -11.45 -3.05
N VAL A 100 -6.71 -11.60 -2.27
CA VAL A 100 -6.70 -12.38 -1.02
C VAL A 100 -6.33 -13.84 -1.29
N SER A 101 -6.93 -14.49 -2.28
CA SER A 101 -6.59 -15.88 -2.66
C SER A 101 -5.16 -16.04 -3.20
N SER A 102 -4.56 -14.97 -3.73
CA SER A 102 -3.15 -14.98 -4.16
C SER A 102 -2.19 -14.81 -2.98
N LEU A 103 -2.56 -14.02 -1.97
CA LEU A 103 -1.77 -13.80 -0.75
C LEU A 103 -1.86 -14.98 0.20
N LEU A 104 -3.04 -15.57 0.32
CA LEU A 104 -3.38 -16.65 1.24
C LEU A 104 -3.89 -17.83 0.42
N PRO A 105 -3.01 -18.79 0.07
CA PRO A 105 -3.42 -20.03 -0.58
C PRO A 105 -4.54 -20.73 0.20
N ASN A 106 -5.42 -21.45 -0.51
CA ASN A 106 -6.65 -22.01 0.07
C ASN A 106 -6.40 -22.88 1.31
N ASP A 107 -5.30 -23.62 1.36
CA ASP A 107 -4.94 -24.48 2.49
C ASP A 107 -4.52 -23.67 3.72
N VAL A 108 -3.86 -22.52 3.54
CA VAL A 108 -3.50 -21.60 4.62
C VAL A 108 -4.75 -20.87 5.09
N PHE A 109 -5.53 -20.35 4.14
CA PHE A 109 -6.76 -19.62 4.46
C PHE A 109 -7.72 -20.47 5.26
N GLY A 110 -8.03 -21.70 4.80
CA GLY A 110 -8.98 -22.58 5.47
C GLY A 110 -8.54 -23.09 6.84
N ARG A 111 -7.23 -23.05 7.16
CA ARG A 111 -6.70 -23.46 8.46
C ARG A 111 -6.56 -22.31 9.44
N LEU A 112 -6.09 -21.16 8.97
CA LEU A 112 -5.64 -20.08 9.85
C LEU A 112 -6.54 -18.86 9.80
N CYS A 113 -7.40 -18.71 8.79
CA CYS A 113 -8.09 -17.45 8.52
C CYS A 113 -9.60 -17.61 8.36
N GLU A 114 -10.29 -16.49 8.56
CA GLU A 114 -11.71 -16.33 8.28
C GLU A 114 -11.98 -14.95 7.65
N ALA A 115 -12.95 -14.89 6.76
CA ALA A 115 -13.47 -13.64 6.23
C ALA A 115 -14.68 -13.18 7.03
N ARG A 116 -14.65 -11.95 7.53
CA ARG A 116 -15.76 -11.27 8.19
C ARG A 116 -16.11 -10.01 7.41
N GLY A 117 -16.98 -10.15 6.41
CA GLY A 117 -17.28 -9.09 5.45
C GLY A 117 -16.05 -8.70 4.62
N ALA A 118 -15.64 -7.44 4.68
CA ALA A 118 -14.47 -6.90 3.96
C ALA A 118 -13.15 -7.02 4.74
N VAL A 119 -13.13 -7.85 5.77
CA VAL A 119 -11.99 -8.03 6.69
C VAL A 119 -11.60 -9.49 6.71
N VAL A 120 -10.29 -9.76 6.69
CA VAL A 120 -9.72 -11.10 6.90
C VAL A 120 -8.97 -11.09 8.22
N LEU A 121 -9.41 -11.95 9.14
CA LEU A 121 -8.76 -12.20 10.42
C LEU A 121 -8.12 -13.58 10.36
N CYS A 122 -6.92 -13.71 10.90
CA CYS A 122 -6.21 -14.97 10.98
C CYS A 122 -5.67 -15.20 12.39
N ASP A 123 -5.38 -16.46 12.71
CA ASP A 123 -4.43 -16.79 13.76
C ASP A 123 -3.06 -16.17 13.43
N CYS A 124 -2.36 -15.65 14.44
CA CYS A 124 -1.11 -14.92 14.20
C CYS A 124 0.06 -15.79 13.75
N SER A 125 -0.03 -17.12 13.86
CA SER A 125 0.90 -18.06 13.21
C SER A 125 0.93 -17.94 11.69
N VAL A 126 -0.07 -17.27 11.07
CA VAL A 126 -0.04 -16.95 9.62
C VAL A 126 1.20 -16.14 9.21
N THR A 127 1.80 -15.38 10.13
CA THR A 127 3.01 -14.60 9.87
C THR A 127 4.27 -15.45 9.72
N GLU A 128 4.23 -16.69 10.21
CA GLU A 128 5.30 -17.68 10.10
C GLU A 128 5.10 -18.62 8.90
N ALA A 129 3.93 -18.56 8.26
CA ALA A 129 3.64 -19.37 7.08
C ALA A 129 4.47 -18.91 5.87
N GLU A 130 4.82 -19.85 4.99
CA GLU A 130 5.55 -19.57 3.74
C GLU A 130 4.66 -18.91 2.68
N LEU A 131 4.33 -17.63 2.89
CA LEU A 131 3.54 -16.83 1.96
C LEU A 131 4.43 -16.15 0.90
N LYS A 132 3.91 -16.04 -0.32
CA LYS A 132 4.56 -15.22 -1.35
C LYS A 132 4.39 -13.73 -0.99
N PRO A 133 5.45 -12.91 -1.08
CA PRO A 133 5.34 -11.50 -0.76
C PRO A 133 4.50 -10.76 -1.81
N LEU A 134 3.83 -9.71 -1.36
CA LEU A 134 3.22 -8.72 -2.24
C LEU A 134 4.33 -7.80 -2.77
N ARG A 135 4.58 -7.85 -4.09
CA ARG A 135 5.56 -7.01 -4.77
C ARG A 135 4.87 -5.83 -5.41
N ILE A 136 5.30 -4.63 -5.03
CA ILE A 136 4.88 -3.35 -5.58
C ILE A 136 6.04 -2.80 -6.41
N TYR A 137 5.77 -2.45 -7.67
CA TYR A 137 6.75 -1.90 -8.59
C TYR A 137 6.47 -0.40 -8.78
N LEU A 138 7.43 0.45 -8.44
CA LEU A 138 7.38 1.90 -8.59
C LEU A 138 8.67 2.38 -9.23
N GLY A 139 8.56 3.15 -10.32
CA GLY A 139 9.73 3.54 -11.11
C GLY A 139 10.46 2.30 -11.64
N ASP A 140 11.76 2.22 -11.36
CA ASP A 140 12.66 1.13 -11.74
C ASP A 140 12.84 0.05 -10.67
N ARG A 141 12.12 0.14 -9.54
CA ARG A 141 12.30 -0.76 -8.38
C ARG A 141 11.05 -1.52 -7.98
N SER A 142 11.31 -2.64 -7.30
CA SER A 142 10.29 -3.42 -6.61
C SER A 142 10.49 -3.37 -5.09
N PHE A 143 9.39 -3.19 -4.38
CA PHE A 143 9.28 -3.24 -2.92
C PHE A 143 8.44 -4.46 -2.56
N SER A 144 8.89 -5.25 -1.58
CA SER A 144 8.19 -6.46 -1.17
C SER A 144 7.62 -6.27 0.22
N LEU A 145 6.31 -6.49 0.36
CA LEU A 145 5.64 -6.61 1.66
C LEU A 145 5.48 -8.09 1.99
N THR A 146 6.11 -8.49 3.08
CA THR A 146 6.10 -9.85 3.61
C THR A 146 4.90 -10.08 4.55
N ALA A 147 4.72 -11.30 5.04
CA ALA A 147 3.61 -11.61 5.93
C ALA A 147 3.63 -10.73 7.21
N THR A 148 4.79 -10.46 7.77
CA THR A 148 4.92 -9.60 8.97
C THR A 148 4.51 -8.14 8.72
N GLU A 149 4.58 -7.67 7.48
CA GLU A 149 4.16 -6.31 7.08
C GLU A 149 2.71 -6.27 6.61
N LEU A 150 2.18 -7.39 6.12
CA LEU A 150 0.81 -7.50 5.62
C LEU A 150 -0.22 -7.77 6.72
N PHE A 151 0.21 -8.16 7.92
CA PHE A 151 -0.67 -8.48 9.04
C PHE A 151 -0.38 -7.60 10.25
N ALA A 152 -1.43 -7.03 10.85
CA ALA A 152 -1.32 -6.31 12.12
C ALA A 152 -1.97 -7.12 13.23
N LYS A 153 -1.28 -7.24 14.36
CA LYS A 153 -1.85 -7.84 15.58
C LYS A 153 -2.96 -6.95 16.14
N VAL A 154 -4.12 -7.54 16.42
CA VAL A 154 -5.29 -6.89 17.02
C VAL A 154 -5.86 -7.76 18.13
N HIS A 155 -6.53 -7.13 19.10
CA HIS A 155 -7.06 -7.81 20.30
C HIS A 155 -8.59 -7.65 20.42
N PRO A 156 -9.39 -8.20 19.50
CA PRO A 156 -10.84 -8.22 19.65
C PRO A 156 -11.21 -9.11 20.85
N HIS A 157 -11.85 -8.53 21.86
CA HIS A 157 -12.36 -9.26 23.04
C HIS A 157 -11.30 -10.15 23.71
N ASP A 158 -10.11 -9.59 23.94
CA ASP A 158 -8.96 -10.24 24.61
C ASP A 158 -8.37 -11.48 23.93
N LYS A 159 -8.75 -11.76 22.67
CA LYS A 159 -8.08 -12.78 21.84
C LYS A 159 -7.13 -12.11 20.83
N GLU A 160 -5.86 -12.47 20.86
CA GLU A 160 -4.89 -12.01 19.85
C GLU A 160 -5.22 -12.66 18.49
N VAL A 161 -5.47 -11.85 17.48
CA VAL A 161 -5.61 -12.28 16.08
C VAL A 161 -4.86 -11.31 15.17
N CYS A 162 -4.55 -11.75 13.96
CA CYS A 162 -3.82 -10.98 12.97
C CYS A 162 -4.77 -10.52 11.84
N LEU A 163 -4.88 -9.21 11.69
CA LEU A 163 -5.71 -8.54 10.70
C LEU A 163 -4.92 -8.30 9.41
N LEU A 164 -5.42 -8.82 8.29
CA LEU A 164 -4.85 -8.52 6.97
C LEU A 164 -5.01 -7.02 6.63
N GLN A 165 -3.89 -6.37 6.34
CA GLN A 165 -3.79 -4.93 6.03
C GLN A 165 -4.11 -4.59 4.57
N VAL A 166 -4.57 -5.57 3.79
CA VAL A 166 -5.13 -5.38 2.45
C VAL A 166 -6.65 -5.35 2.55
N ARG A 167 -7.26 -4.25 2.12
CA ARG A 167 -8.71 -4.05 2.19
C ARG A 167 -9.29 -3.56 0.87
N PRO A 168 -10.57 -3.83 0.59
CA PRO A 168 -11.23 -3.23 -0.56
C PRO A 168 -11.35 -1.72 -0.37
N ASN A 169 -11.10 -0.95 -1.42
CA ASN A 169 -11.28 0.50 -1.45
C ASN A 169 -12.78 0.84 -1.66
N PRO A 170 -13.48 1.39 -0.66
CA PRO A 170 -14.90 1.69 -0.77
C PRO A 170 -15.18 2.78 -1.83
N LEU A 171 -14.23 3.69 -2.08
CA LEU A 171 -14.38 4.80 -3.02
C LEU A 171 -14.37 4.36 -4.50
N THR A 172 -13.91 3.15 -4.77
CA THR A 172 -13.92 2.59 -6.14
C THR A 172 -15.19 1.79 -6.45
N GLN A 173 -16.14 1.70 -5.50
CA GLN A 173 -17.47 1.13 -5.75
C GLN A 173 -18.43 2.15 -6.38
N SER A 174 -18.20 3.45 -6.19
CA SER A 174 -19.12 4.51 -6.61
C SER A 174 -18.91 5.02 -8.04
N VAL A 175 -17.93 4.49 -8.77
CA VAL A 175 -17.73 4.80 -10.19
C VAL A 175 -18.13 3.58 -11.00
N LEU A 176 -19.43 3.30 -11.05
CA LEU A 176 -20.11 2.63 -12.16
C LEU A 176 -21.60 2.76 -11.90
N GLY A 177 -22.17 3.81 -12.50
CA GLY A 177 -23.55 3.72 -12.94
C GLY A 177 -23.67 2.52 -13.88
N SER A 178 -24.63 1.67 -13.57
CA SER A 178 -25.41 0.91 -14.53
C SER A 178 -26.86 1.11 -14.16
#